data_AF-A0A182Y1P4-F1
#
_entry.id   AF-A0A182Y1P4-F1
#
_cell.length_a   1.000
_cell.length_b   1.000
_cell.length_c   1.000
_cell.angle_alpha   90.00
_cell.angle_beta   90.00
_cell.angle_gamma   90.00
#
_symmetry.space_group_name_H-M   'P 1'
#
loop_
_entity.id
_entity.type
_entity.pdbx_description
1 polymer ?
#
loop_
_entity_poly.entity_id
_entity_poly.type
_entity_poly.pdbx_seq_one_letter_code
_entity_poly.pdbx_strand_id
1 'polypeptide(L)'
;MIKNRAEHETFRWKRVIALQESRIESLNRKIEEFERKINDRTLQRRRLQQRSESEKQDQLNASQHILVEMKLEGDGVVQRLQDQLASQPDVEITPEYLSQLDKHELKRKRIAKMEVQLQLWIKKYDKFIGEPMPTLLALEERMAGLEEWRETVLRPQEDQLLQLREQIGAFEAVALEEKIEEMRKLHARIFILVRWEQRKHLKNMGDSFEAVCAGDSEEDVAAVKAMVEKITSEIMAHGEEEYDSYDPESLQKVEFNIQINRVGMILGEMTQTLEVLFCLPVICQNEALLDACFDEDDKNVIKFLSQYISSNTSSSMTKDEIDVEQLKVPSGQLIELASLLAKKELHAATIGHVKQLPGVYRRFLSNIREFRKFTINKMKLTAQKDLAKEKILHRLWTRNERNKKEIRKIEDILVMKKEKLEESVQEKYAVIERYRKELDELGEKSRDNIIKFMDDSDRQMFHYFERSDQRYENLLEEAAGTLKSYQQQLQEDLTVEKTNRLKKLKLTNQLQSWLHKYDKDAGERTHELKELVAKLNTRQQEYNRWKHNIFDPQEKKYFDAMEEKRQIEIREQEERIEAFMMNRAAKVLQRMWRSVAERKRKMRGKGRGRKGKGKRK
;
A
#
# COMPACT_ATOMS: atom_id res chain seq x y z
N MET A 1 70.74 -32.29 -15.80
CA MET A 1 70.15 -31.97 -14.48
C MET A 1 69.33 -30.67 -14.49
N ILE A 2 69.92 -29.46 -14.53
CA ILE A 2 69.16 -28.20 -14.33
C ILE A 2 67.96 -28.07 -15.30
N LYS A 3 68.14 -28.43 -16.58
CA LYS A 3 67.09 -28.36 -17.61
C LYS A 3 65.84 -29.21 -17.25
N ASN A 4 66.05 -30.46 -16.87
CA ASN A 4 65.00 -31.39 -16.43
C ASN A 4 64.18 -30.86 -15.25
N ARG A 5 64.79 -30.04 -14.36
CA ARG A 5 64.09 -29.44 -13.23
C ARG A 5 63.11 -28.35 -13.67
N ALA A 6 63.50 -27.49 -14.62
CA ALA A 6 62.60 -26.50 -15.21
C ALA A 6 61.46 -27.18 -15.99
N GLU A 7 61.74 -28.27 -16.69
CA GLU A 7 60.75 -29.11 -17.40
C GLU A 7 59.76 -29.74 -16.41
N HIS A 8 60.22 -30.27 -15.27
CA HIS A 8 59.34 -30.82 -14.22
C HIS A 8 58.54 -29.72 -13.49
N GLU A 9 59.12 -28.57 -13.19
CA GLU A 9 58.43 -27.46 -12.53
C GLU A 9 57.37 -26.84 -13.45
N THR A 10 57.65 -26.66 -14.75
CA THR A 10 56.65 -26.23 -15.74
C THR A 10 55.54 -27.25 -15.96
N PHE A 11 55.84 -28.56 -15.96
CA PHE A 11 54.80 -29.60 -15.99
C PHE A 11 53.90 -29.55 -14.74
N ARG A 12 54.48 -29.34 -13.55
CA ARG A 12 53.73 -29.16 -12.30
C ARG A 12 52.79 -27.95 -12.37
N TRP A 13 53.28 -26.80 -12.86
CA TRP A 13 52.45 -25.61 -13.04
C TRP A 13 51.32 -25.82 -14.05
N LYS A 14 51.59 -26.44 -15.21
CA LYS A 14 50.55 -26.81 -16.19
C LYS A 14 49.44 -27.67 -15.56
N ARG A 15 49.80 -28.66 -14.73
CA ARG A 15 48.80 -29.51 -14.04
C ARG A 15 47.99 -28.75 -12.97
N VAL A 16 48.59 -27.77 -12.28
CA VAL A 16 47.87 -26.90 -11.33
C VAL A 16 46.91 -25.97 -12.06
N ILE A 17 47.34 -25.37 -13.17
CA ILE A 17 46.52 -24.49 -14.02
C ILE A 17 45.32 -25.26 -14.57
N ALA A 18 45.52 -26.44 -15.17
CA ALA A 18 44.42 -27.27 -15.67
C ALA A 18 43.39 -27.68 -14.58
N LEU A 19 43.84 -27.89 -13.34
CA LEU A 19 42.95 -28.13 -12.19
C LEU A 19 42.17 -26.88 -11.76
N GLN A 20 42.76 -25.69 -11.90
CA GLN A 20 42.08 -24.41 -11.64
C GLN A 20 41.09 -24.08 -12.76
N GLU A 21 41.45 -24.28 -14.02
CA GLU A 21 40.59 -24.11 -15.20
C GLU A 21 39.36 -25.02 -15.10
N SER A 22 39.55 -26.32 -14.84
CA SER A 22 38.45 -27.29 -14.64
C SER A 22 37.53 -26.90 -13.45
N ARG A 23 38.10 -26.33 -12.38
CA ARG A 23 37.30 -25.81 -11.25
C ARG A 23 36.53 -24.54 -11.61
N ILE A 24 37.09 -23.66 -12.42
CA ILE A 24 36.41 -22.45 -12.94
C ILE A 24 35.27 -22.86 -13.87
N GLU A 25 35.48 -23.79 -14.80
CA GLU A 25 34.39 -24.36 -15.61
C GLU A 25 33.26 -24.94 -14.75
N SER A 26 33.59 -25.69 -13.69
CA SER A 26 32.61 -26.26 -12.77
C SER A 26 31.79 -25.20 -12.03
N LEU A 27 32.37 -24.03 -11.75
CA LEU A 27 31.67 -22.89 -11.15
C LEU A 27 30.82 -22.15 -12.20
N ASN A 28 31.34 -21.92 -13.41
CA ASN A 28 30.61 -21.26 -14.49
C ASN A 28 29.33 -22.04 -14.86
N ARG A 29 29.42 -23.38 -15.02
CA ARG A 29 28.25 -24.25 -15.28
C ARG A 29 27.18 -24.15 -14.17
N LYS A 30 27.58 -23.91 -12.92
CA LYS A 30 26.64 -23.68 -11.79
C LYS A 30 26.03 -22.30 -11.83
N ILE A 31 26.79 -21.27 -12.21
CA ILE A 31 26.27 -19.90 -12.42
C ILE A 31 25.20 -19.93 -13.51
N GLU A 32 25.48 -20.51 -14.67
CA GLU A 32 24.50 -20.71 -15.75
C GLU A 32 23.25 -21.48 -15.31
N GLU A 33 23.38 -22.44 -14.38
CA GLU A 33 22.25 -23.20 -13.84
C GLU A 33 21.38 -22.34 -12.90
N PHE A 34 22.00 -21.47 -12.09
CA PHE A 34 21.28 -20.52 -11.25
C PHE A 34 20.62 -19.41 -12.07
N GLU A 35 21.29 -18.87 -13.10
CA GLU A 35 20.71 -17.90 -14.04
C GLU A 35 19.47 -18.46 -14.75
N ARG A 36 19.54 -19.72 -15.23
CA ARG A 36 18.35 -20.43 -15.76
C ARG A 36 17.22 -20.50 -14.75
N LYS A 37 17.49 -20.93 -13.51
CA LYS A 37 16.48 -20.99 -12.42
C LYS A 37 15.89 -19.62 -12.05
N ILE A 38 16.67 -18.53 -12.14
CA ILE A 38 16.21 -17.16 -11.92
C ILE A 38 15.29 -16.72 -13.07
N ASN A 39 15.66 -17.02 -14.32
CA ASN A 39 14.86 -16.72 -15.51
C ASN A 39 13.53 -17.50 -15.50
N ASP A 40 13.55 -18.79 -15.17
CA ASP A 40 12.34 -19.62 -15.04
C ASP A 40 11.37 -19.07 -13.97
N ARG A 41 11.89 -18.71 -12.79
CA ARG A 41 11.08 -18.08 -11.72
C ARG A 41 10.52 -16.72 -12.14
N THR A 42 11.28 -15.94 -12.91
CA THR A 42 10.85 -14.64 -13.42
C THR A 42 9.75 -14.79 -14.48
N LEU A 43 9.88 -15.78 -15.37
CA LEU A 43 8.84 -16.14 -16.33
C LEU A 43 7.57 -16.68 -15.64
N GLN A 44 7.72 -17.48 -14.59
CA GLN A 44 6.61 -17.97 -13.77
C GLN A 44 5.85 -16.81 -13.09
N ARG A 45 6.56 -15.82 -12.52
CA ARG A 45 5.94 -14.62 -11.94
C ARG A 45 5.14 -13.83 -12.98
N ARG A 46 5.71 -13.57 -14.16
CA ARG A 46 5.00 -12.88 -15.26
C ARG A 46 3.73 -13.62 -15.69
N ARG A 47 3.78 -14.96 -15.81
CA ARG A 47 2.60 -15.79 -16.13
C ARG A 47 1.51 -15.72 -15.06
N LEU A 48 1.88 -15.62 -13.78
CA LEU A 48 0.92 -15.47 -12.68
C LEU A 48 0.30 -14.06 -12.64
N GLN A 49 1.08 -13.01 -12.94
CA GLN A 49 0.57 -11.65 -13.08
C GLN A 49 -0.46 -11.56 -14.22
N GLN A 50 -0.11 -12.05 -15.41
CA GLN A 50 -1.02 -12.08 -16.58
C GLN A 50 -2.31 -12.87 -16.32
N ARG A 51 -2.25 -13.96 -15.53
CA ARG A 51 -3.46 -14.67 -15.10
C ARG A 51 -4.32 -13.83 -14.15
N SER A 52 -3.72 -13.23 -13.13
CA SER A 52 -4.47 -12.36 -12.20
C SER A 52 -5.05 -11.12 -12.88
N GLU A 53 -4.38 -10.59 -13.91
CA GLU A 53 -4.90 -9.51 -14.76
C GLU A 53 -6.10 -9.96 -15.60
N SER A 54 -6.03 -11.15 -16.23
CA SER A 54 -7.19 -11.75 -16.92
C SER A 54 -8.35 -12.00 -15.94
N GLU A 55 -8.11 -12.69 -14.82
CA GLU A 55 -9.11 -13.03 -13.82
C GLU A 55 -9.83 -11.78 -13.27
N LYS A 56 -9.11 -10.66 -13.09
CA LYS A 56 -9.71 -9.36 -12.74
C LYS A 56 -10.56 -8.78 -13.86
N GLN A 57 -10.10 -8.85 -15.10
CA GLN A 57 -10.87 -8.36 -16.25
C GLN A 57 -12.12 -9.21 -16.48
N ASP A 58 -12.03 -10.53 -16.31
CA ASP A 58 -13.16 -11.47 -16.42
C ASP A 58 -14.20 -11.21 -15.29
N GLN A 59 -13.75 -10.94 -14.06
CA GLN A 59 -14.61 -10.48 -12.95
C GLN A 59 -15.25 -9.10 -13.20
N LEU A 60 -14.52 -8.16 -13.81
CA LEU A 60 -15.07 -6.86 -14.20
C LEU A 60 -16.15 -7.03 -15.27
N ASN A 61 -15.86 -7.81 -16.31
CA ASN A 61 -16.79 -8.11 -17.40
C ASN A 61 -18.06 -8.80 -16.89
N ALA A 62 -17.93 -9.78 -15.99
CA ALA A 62 -19.07 -10.46 -15.37
C ALA A 62 -19.91 -9.51 -14.50
N SER A 63 -19.27 -8.63 -13.73
CA SER A 63 -19.95 -7.61 -12.92
C SER A 63 -20.72 -6.61 -13.80
N GLN A 64 -20.14 -6.20 -14.94
CA GLN A 64 -20.82 -5.36 -15.93
C GLN A 64 -22.00 -6.09 -16.60
N HIS A 65 -21.87 -7.38 -16.89
CA HIS A 65 -22.97 -8.20 -17.43
C HIS A 65 -24.16 -8.24 -16.46
N ILE A 66 -23.92 -8.53 -15.18
CA ILE A 66 -24.95 -8.55 -14.13
C ILE A 66 -25.63 -7.18 -14.00
N LEU A 67 -24.87 -6.08 -14.07
CA LEU A 67 -25.45 -4.72 -14.04
C LEU A 67 -26.31 -4.41 -15.28
N VAL A 68 -25.98 -4.96 -16.45
CA VAL A 68 -26.80 -4.85 -17.67
C VAL A 68 -28.05 -5.71 -17.56
N GLU A 69 -27.96 -6.94 -17.05
CA GLU A 69 -29.11 -7.82 -16.81
C GLU A 69 -30.07 -7.22 -15.79
N MET A 70 -29.59 -6.79 -14.62
CA MET A 70 -30.39 -6.09 -13.61
C MET A 70 -31.06 -4.83 -14.16
N LYS A 71 -30.39 -4.11 -15.07
CA LYS A 71 -31.00 -2.96 -15.75
C LYS A 71 -32.11 -3.39 -16.70
N LEU A 72 -31.90 -4.40 -17.53
CA LEU A 72 -32.91 -4.91 -18.46
C LEU A 72 -34.13 -5.53 -17.74
N GLU A 73 -33.91 -6.20 -16.61
CA GLU A 73 -34.99 -6.66 -15.73
C GLU A 73 -35.75 -5.48 -15.10
N GLY A 74 -35.04 -4.46 -14.62
CA GLY A 74 -35.61 -3.22 -14.07
C GLY A 74 -36.44 -2.44 -15.10
N ASP A 75 -35.87 -2.18 -16.27
CA ASP A 75 -36.55 -1.57 -17.42
C ASP A 75 -37.77 -2.41 -17.82
N GLY A 76 -37.67 -3.74 -17.80
CA GLY A 76 -38.79 -4.67 -18.03
C GLY A 76 -39.85 -4.68 -16.92
N VAL A 77 -39.52 -4.33 -15.67
CA VAL A 77 -40.51 -4.07 -14.60
C VAL A 77 -41.18 -2.72 -14.81
N VAL A 78 -40.43 -1.68 -15.17
CA VAL A 78 -40.98 -0.35 -15.51
C VAL A 78 -41.94 -0.44 -16.70
N GLN A 79 -41.57 -1.18 -17.75
CA GLN A 79 -42.43 -1.43 -18.91
C GLN A 79 -43.75 -2.10 -18.48
N ARG A 80 -43.70 -3.18 -17.68
CA ARG A 80 -44.90 -3.85 -17.16
C ARG A 80 -45.76 -2.97 -16.25
N LEU A 81 -45.16 -2.04 -15.50
CA LEU A 81 -45.90 -1.05 -14.71
C LEU A 81 -46.55 0.03 -15.59
N GLN A 82 -45.90 0.44 -16.69
CA GLN A 82 -46.50 1.33 -17.69
C GLN A 82 -47.64 0.65 -18.46
N ASP A 83 -47.49 -0.61 -18.85
CA ASP A 83 -48.54 -1.40 -19.50
C ASP A 83 -49.74 -1.62 -18.55
N GLN A 84 -49.49 -1.85 -17.25
CA GLN A 84 -50.54 -1.89 -16.23
C GLN A 84 -51.23 -0.53 -16.06
N LEU A 85 -50.49 0.58 -16.09
CA LEU A 85 -51.05 1.93 -16.01
C LEU A 85 -51.95 2.23 -17.23
N ALA A 86 -51.51 1.84 -18.43
CA ALA A 86 -52.27 1.93 -19.68
C ALA A 86 -53.48 0.97 -19.75
N SER A 87 -53.60 0.01 -18.82
CA SER A 87 -54.76 -0.89 -18.71
C SER A 87 -55.87 -0.38 -17.77
N GLN A 88 -55.65 0.74 -17.09
CA GLN A 88 -56.70 1.38 -16.28
C GLN A 88 -57.57 2.29 -17.16
N PRO A 89 -58.89 2.35 -16.95
CA PRO A 89 -59.79 3.18 -17.75
C PRO A 89 -59.57 4.68 -17.49
N ASP A 90 -59.68 5.49 -18.55
CA ASP A 90 -59.34 6.93 -18.53
C ASP A 90 -60.02 7.73 -17.40
N VAL A 91 -59.19 8.20 -16.47
CA VAL A 91 -59.61 9.08 -15.36
C VAL A 91 -59.93 10.50 -15.86
N GLU A 92 -59.44 10.88 -17.05
CA GLU A 92 -59.47 12.24 -17.59
C GLU A 92 -60.89 12.85 -17.76
N ILE A 93 -61.92 12.01 -17.84
CA ILE A 93 -63.32 12.44 -18.04
C ILE A 93 -64.03 12.70 -16.69
N THR A 94 -63.41 12.40 -15.54
CA THR A 94 -64.03 12.71 -14.23
C THR A 94 -63.94 14.21 -13.90
N PRO A 95 -65.06 14.90 -13.57
CA PRO A 95 -65.06 16.35 -13.31
C PRO A 95 -64.24 16.75 -12.07
N GLU A 96 -64.01 15.80 -11.17
CA GLU A 96 -63.18 15.97 -9.98
C GLU A 96 -61.69 16.04 -10.31
N TYR A 97 -61.24 15.36 -11.38
CA TYR A 97 -59.86 15.44 -11.88
C TYR A 97 -59.55 16.83 -12.47
N LEU A 98 -60.44 17.38 -13.30
CA LEU A 98 -60.28 18.73 -13.88
C LEU A 98 -60.21 19.82 -12.78
N SER A 99 -61.04 19.70 -11.74
CA SER A 99 -61.00 20.55 -10.54
C SER A 99 -59.69 20.46 -9.74
N GLN A 100 -58.96 19.35 -9.85
CA GLN A 100 -57.62 19.20 -9.28
C GLN A 100 -56.52 19.66 -10.24
N LEU A 101 -56.73 19.53 -11.55
CA LEU A 101 -55.80 19.96 -12.59
C LEU A 101 -55.57 21.47 -12.55
N ASP A 102 -56.63 22.28 -12.49
CA ASP A 102 -56.55 23.75 -12.33
C ASP A 102 -55.79 24.16 -11.05
N LYS A 103 -56.02 23.42 -9.95
CA LYS A 103 -55.32 23.64 -8.68
C LYS A 103 -53.84 23.25 -8.79
N HIS A 104 -53.50 22.23 -9.58
CA HIS A 104 -52.13 21.85 -9.88
C HIS A 104 -51.43 22.80 -10.85
N GLU A 105 -52.13 23.34 -11.85
CA GLU A 105 -51.66 24.44 -12.72
C GLU A 105 -51.30 25.67 -11.89
N LEU A 106 -52.18 26.13 -10.99
CA LEU A 106 -51.88 27.25 -10.09
C LEU A 106 -50.68 26.96 -9.18
N LYS A 107 -50.57 25.73 -8.64
CA LYS A 107 -49.39 25.30 -7.86
C LYS A 107 -48.11 25.32 -8.70
N ARG A 108 -48.10 24.73 -9.90
CA ARG A 108 -46.94 24.73 -10.83
C ARG A 108 -46.53 26.15 -11.20
N LYS A 109 -47.47 27.02 -11.56
CA LYS A 109 -47.24 28.44 -11.87
C LYS A 109 -46.70 29.22 -10.67
N ARG A 110 -47.09 28.85 -9.43
CA ARG A 110 -46.55 29.43 -8.18
C ARG A 110 -45.15 28.91 -7.85
N ILE A 111 -44.89 27.61 -8.02
CA ILE A 111 -43.58 26.97 -7.83
C ILE A 111 -42.56 27.56 -8.81
N ALA A 112 -42.84 27.57 -10.12
CA ALA A 112 -41.97 28.15 -11.13
C ALA A 112 -41.66 29.64 -10.86
N LYS A 113 -42.64 30.40 -10.31
CA LYS A 113 -42.41 31.78 -9.89
C LYS A 113 -41.48 31.90 -8.68
N MET A 114 -41.61 31.03 -7.68
CA MET A 114 -40.66 30.97 -6.56
C MET A 114 -39.28 30.50 -7.01
N GLU A 115 -39.20 29.53 -7.92
CA GLU A 115 -37.96 28.98 -8.47
C GLU A 115 -37.17 30.02 -9.28
N VAL A 116 -37.85 30.82 -10.12
CA VAL A 116 -37.26 31.99 -10.77
C VAL A 116 -36.81 33.04 -9.75
N GLN A 117 -37.58 33.28 -8.68
CA GLN A 117 -37.14 34.16 -7.59
C GLN A 117 -35.92 33.60 -6.84
N LEU A 118 -35.83 32.28 -6.66
CA LEU A 118 -34.71 31.60 -5.99
C LEU A 118 -33.45 31.64 -6.85
N GLN A 119 -33.54 31.40 -8.16
CA GLN A 119 -32.41 31.57 -9.09
C GLN A 119 -31.97 33.04 -9.22
N LEU A 120 -32.91 34.00 -9.16
CA LEU A 120 -32.57 35.43 -9.10
C LEU A 120 -31.95 35.82 -7.75
N TRP A 121 -32.31 35.14 -6.66
CA TRP A 121 -31.70 35.35 -5.34
C TRP A 121 -30.28 34.77 -5.31
N ILE A 122 -30.08 33.53 -5.79
CA ILE A 122 -28.77 32.88 -5.95
C ILE A 122 -27.86 33.73 -6.84
N LYS A 123 -28.28 34.12 -8.05
CA LYS A 123 -27.49 35.02 -8.92
C LYS A 123 -27.23 36.42 -8.34
N LYS A 124 -27.94 36.81 -7.29
CA LYS A 124 -27.68 38.04 -6.52
C LYS A 124 -26.76 37.77 -5.32
N TYR A 125 -26.79 36.57 -4.76
CA TYR A 125 -25.88 36.06 -3.73
C TYR A 125 -24.47 35.82 -4.30
N ASP A 126 -24.37 35.13 -5.44
CA ASP A 126 -23.12 34.92 -6.20
C ASP A 126 -22.47 36.26 -6.62
N LYS A 127 -23.29 37.30 -6.81
CA LYS A 127 -22.84 38.67 -7.12
C LYS A 127 -22.52 39.52 -5.87
N PHE A 128 -22.85 39.03 -4.68
CA PHE A 128 -22.46 39.62 -3.39
C PHE A 128 -21.24 38.90 -2.78
N ILE A 129 -21.10 37.59 -2.99
CA ILE A 129 -19.90 36.79 -2.66
C ILE A 129 -18.97 36.81 -3.87
N GLY A 130 -18.49 38.01 -4.22
CA GLY A 130 -17.57 38.22 -5.34
C GLY A 130 -16.12 37.77 -5.07
N GLU A 131 -15.82 37.36 -3.83
CA GLU A 131 -14.54 36.83 -3.39
C GLU A 131 -14.81 35.54 -2.59
N PRO A 132 -14.01 34.46 -2.78
CA PRO A 132 -14.12 33.27 -1.93
C PRO A 132 -13.82 33.66 -0.48
N MET A 133 -14.57 33.07 0.47
CA MET A 133 -14.48 33.43 1.88
C MET A 133 -13.01 33.36 2.35
N PRO A 134 -12.40 34.40 2.93
CA PRO A 134 -10.96 34.40 3.25
C PRO A 134 -10.52 33.27 4.18
N THR A 135 -11.46 32.72 4.97
CA THR A 135 -11.29 31.52 5.80
C THR A 135 -11.13 30.22 5.02
N LEU A 136 -11.65 30.11 3.79
CA LEU A 136 -11.43 28.98 2.89
C LEU A 136 -10.05 29.07 2.22
N LEU A 137 -9.68 30.24 1.69
CA LEU A 137 -8.33 30.44 1.13
C LEU A 137 -7.24 30.20 2.18
N ALA A 138 -7.41 30.72 3.40
CA ALA A 138 -6.48 30.48 4.51
C ALA A 138 -6.47 29.01 5.01
N LEU A 139 -7.45 28.19 4.61
CA LEU A 139 -7.49 26.76 4.90
C LEU A 139 -6.86 25.95 3.74
N GLU A 140 -7.05 26.37 2.50
CA GLU A 140 -6.31 25.85 1.34
C GLU A 140 -4.80 26.15 1.44
N GLU A 141 -4.39 27.34 1.89
CA GLU A 141 -2.97 27.64 2.18
C GLU A 141 -2.41 26.76 3.31
N ARG A 142 -3.18 26.50 4.37
CA ARG A 142 -2.74 25.58 5.46
C ARG A 142 -2.70 24.12 5.01
N MET A 143 -3.57 23.71 4.07
CA MET A 143 -3.52 22.39 3.43
C MET A 143 -2.30 22.25 2.51
N ALA A 144 -2.00 23.27 1.70
CA ALA A 144 -0.79 23.29 0.87
C ALA A 144 0.49 23.23 1.73
N GLY A 145 0.52 23.92 2.87
CA GLY A 145 1.62 23.81 3.84
C GLY A 145 1.77 22.44 4.50
N LEU A 146 0.68 21.66 4.64
CA LEU A 146 0.74 20.25 5.07
C LEU A 146 1.31 19.34 3.98
N GLU A 147 1.06 19.66 2.71
CA GLU A 147 1.63 18.94 1.56
C GLU A 147 3.12 19.26 1.37
N GLU A 148 3.52 20.52 1.54
CA GLU A 148 4.94 20.90 1.60
C GLU A 148 5.65 20.25 2.81
N TRP A 149 5.03 20.22 3.99
CA TRP A 149 5.58 19.50 5.16
C TRP A 149 5.69 17.98 4.93
N ARG A 150 4.71 17.36 4.25
CA ARG A 150 4.77 15.94 3.87
C ARG A 150 5.97 15.66 2.95
N GLU A 151 6.20 16.50 1.94
CA GLU A 151 7.32 16.29 1.00
C GLU A 151 8.68 16.69 1.57
N THR A 152 8.76 17.69 2.45
CA THR A 152 10.03 18.21 3.01
C THR A 152 10.47 17.57 4.33
N VAL A 153 9.54 17.04 5.13
CA VAL A 153 9.83 16.48 6.46
C VAL A 153 9.48 15.00 6.54
N LEU A 154 8.28 14.59 6.10
CA LEU A 154 7.83 13.21 6.25
C LEU A 154 8.54 12.27 5.27
N ARG A 155 8.52 12.57 3.96
CA ARG A 155 9.16 11.71 2.94
C ARG A 155 10.65 11.44 3.20
N PRO A 156 11.50 12.43 3.53
CA PRO A 156 12.92 12.15 3.80
C PRO A 156 13.13 11.25 5.02
N GLN A 157 12.22 11.25 6.00
CA GLN A 157 12.25 10.33 7.13
C GLN A 157 11.76 8.93 6.73
N GLU A 158 10.76 8.82 5.87
CA GLU A 158 10.31 7.54 5.29
C GLU A 158 11.44 6.90 4.44
N ASP A 159 12.10 7.67 3.57
CA ASP A 159 13.23 7.22 2.75
C ASP A 159 14.45 6.82 3.61
N GLN A 160 14.76 7.57 4.68
CA GLN A 160 15.81 7.18 5.64
C GLN A 160 15.46 5.89 6.38
N LEU A 161 14.20 5.71 6.80
CA LEU A 161 13.73 4.46 7.40
C LEU A 161 13.83 3.28 6.42
N LEU A 162 13.59 3.52 5.13
CA LEU A 162 13.70 2.52 4.08
C LEU A 162 15.16 2.12 3.86
N GLN A 163 16.08 3.09 3.73
CA GLN A 163 17.52 2.82 3.65
C GLN A 163 18.06 2.08 4.88
N LEU A 164 17.65 2.47 6.09
CA LEU A 164 18.07 1.80 7.33
C LEU A 164 17.55 0.35 7.39
N ARG A 165 16.32 0.08 6.91
CA ARG A 165 15.78 -1.29 6.78
C ARG A 165 16.56 -2.12 5.76
N GLU A 166 16.93 -1.55 4.61
CA GLU A 166 17.76 -2.25 3.62
C GLU A 166 19.17 -2.55 4.16
N GLN A 167 19.80 -1.60 4.86
CA GLN A 167 21.09 -1.80 5.51
C GLN A 167 21.04 -2.88 6.60
N ILE A 168 20.01 -2.86 7.46
CA ILE A 168 19.79 -3.92 8.47
C ILE A 168 19.59 -5.27 7.78
N GLY A 169 18.77 -5.36 6.73
CA GLY A 169 18.57 -6.60 5.97
C GLY A 169 19.86 -7.13 5.34
N ALA A 170 20.75 -6.25 4.87
CA ALA A 170 22.07 -6.64 4.37
C ALA A 170 22.98 -7.16 5.49
N PHE A 171 23.02 -6.50 6.66
CA PHE A 171 23.78 -7.00 7.81
C PHE A 171 23.25 -8.32 8.36
N GLU A 172 21.92 -8.50 8.42
CA GLU A 172 21.29 -9.75 8.85
C GLU A 172 21.55 -10.90 7.87
N ALA A 173 21.56 -10.63 6.56
CA ALA A 173 21.92 -11.62 5.54
C ALA A 173 23.39 -12.07 5.68
N VAL A 174 24.33 -11.14 5.89
CA VAL A 174 25.74 -11.45 6.12
C VAL A 174 25.93 -12.24 7.42
N ALA A 175 25.26 -11.83 8.51
CA ALA A 175 25.32 -12.55 9.79
C ALA A 175 24.71 -13.96 9.70
N LEU A 176 23.65 -14.15 8.91
CA LEU A 176 23.11 -15.49 8.60
C LEU A 176 24.10 -16.35 7.82
N GLU A 177 24.78 -15.80 6.81
CA GLU A 177 25.77 -16.54 6.03
C GLU A 177 27.02 -16.89 6.85
N GLU A 178 27.54 -15.95 7.66
CA GLU A 178 28.61 -16.21 8.63
C GLU A 178 28.20 -17.34 9.60
N LYS A 179 26.97 -17.30 10.16
CA LYS A 179 26.45 -18.33 11.08
C LYS A 179 26.20 -19.69 10.43
N ILE A 180 25.80 -19.73 9.16
CA ILE A 180 25.72 -20.98 8.37
C ILE A 180 27.11 -21.56 8.17
N GLU A 181 28.11 -20.72 7.92
CA GLU A 181 29.51 -21.14 7.76
C GLU A 181 30.13 -21.60 9.08
N GLU A 182 29.75 -21.02 10.22
CA GLU A 182 30.07 -21.56 11.55
C GLU A 182 29.41 -22.93 11.81
N MET A 183 28.14 -23.11 11.44
CA MET A 183 27.49 -24.42 11.56
C MET A 183 28.15 -25.48 10.67
N ARG A 184 28.62 -25.13 9.47
CA ARG A 184 29.45 -26.03 8.62
C ARG A 184 30.77 -26.41 9.31
N LYS A 185 31.48 -25.43 9.91
CA LYS A 185 32.72 -25.67 10.67
C LYS A 185 32.50 -26.53 11.92
N LEU A 186 31.39 -26.32 12.64
CA LEU A 186 31.00 -27.14 13.79
C LEU A 186 30.63 -28.56 13.38
N HIS A 187 29.85 -28.74 12.30
CA HIS A 187 29.50 -30.05 11.77
C HIS A 187 30.75 -30.83 11.34
N ALA A 188 31.72 -30.17 10.69
CA ALA A 188 33.02 -30.76 10.37
C ALA A 188 33.82 -31.16 11.63
N ARG A 189 33.83 -30.32 12.69
CA ARG A 189 34.46 -30.67 13.98
C ARG A 189 33.79 -31.87 14.66
N ILE A 190 32.46 -31.92 14.67
CA ILE A 190 31.69 -33.04 15.24
C ILE A 190 31.99 -34.33 14.47
N PHE A 191 32.00 -34.27 13.13
CA PHE A 191 32.36 -35.40 12.27
C PHE A 191 33.78 -35.92 12.57
N ILE A 192 34.76 -35.02 12.76
CA ILE A 192 36.13 -35.36 13.13
C ILE A 192 36.20 -35.97 14.55
N LEU A 193 35.45 -35.44 15.52
CA LEU A 193 35.42 -35.93 16.91
C LEU A 193 34.80 -37.33 17.02
N VAL A 194 33.61 -37.54 16.43
CA VAL A 194 32.94 -38.86 16.40
C VAL A 194 33.86 -39.91 15.75
N ARG A 195 34.52 -39.54 14.64
CA ARG A 195 35.48 -40.40 13.94
C ARG A 195 36.75 -40.68 14.77
N TRP A 196 37.17 -39.75 15.63
CA TRP A 196 38.30 -39.94 16.55
C TRP A 196 37.93 -40.87 17.72
N GLU A 197 36.73 -40.75 18.30
CA GLU A 197 36.26 -41.65 19.36
C GLU A 197 36.00 -43.07 18.85
N GLN A 198 35.47 -43.23 17.64
CA GLN A 198 35.41 -44.53 16.96
C GLN A 198 36.82 -45.15 16.78
N ARG A 199 37.82 -44.35 16.39
CA ARG A 199 39.23 -44.79 16.31
C ARG A 199 39.83 -45.18 17.67
N LYS A 200 39.28 -44.65 18.77
CA LYS A 200 39.69 -44.99 20.15
C LYS A 200 39.13 -46.34 20.59
N HIS A 201 37.89 -46.66 20.21
CA HIS A 201 37.26 -47.97 20.47
C HIS A 201 37.87 -49.12 19.65
N LEU A 202 38.21 -48.88 18.38
CA LEU A 202 38.78 -49.90 17.49
C LEU A 202 40.18 -50.40 17.90
N LYS A 203 40.86 -49.71 18.83
CA LYS A 203 42.25 -49.99 19.21
C LYS A 203 42.44 -51.25 20.09
N ASN A 204 41.36 -51.93 20.45
CA ASN A 204 41.36 -53.15 21.27
C ASN A 204 41.09 -54.46 20.49
N MET A 205 40.91 -54.41 19.17
CA MET A 205 40.73 -55.60 18.32
C MET A 205 41.95 -55.80 17.41
N GLY A 206 42.50 -57.02 17.41
CA GLY A 206 43.71 -57.36 16.66
C GLY A 206 43.47 -57.75 15.20
N ASP A 207 44.50 -57.51 14.39
CA ASP A 207 44.89 -58.29 13.21
C ASP A 207 43.90 -58.44 12.04
N SER A 208 43.54 -57.30 11.44
CA SER A 208 43.58 -57.19 9.96
C SER A 208 43.88 -55.75 9.53
N PHE A 209 44.70 -55.57 8.49
CA PHE A 209 44.91 -54.26 7.84
C PHE A 209 43.59 -53.68 7.31
N GLU A 210 42.67 -54.53 6.87
CA GLU A 210 41.35 -54.14 6.38
C GLU A 210 40.43 -53.74 7.54
N ALA A 211 40.56 -54.36 8.72
CA ALA A 211 39.86 -53.93 9.94
C ALA A 211 40.37 -52.56 10.44
N VAL A 212 41.68 -52.28 10.32
CA VAL A 212 42.25 -50.94 10.60
C VAL A 212 41.72 -49.88 9.63
N CYS A 213 41.41 -50.28 8.38
CA CYS A 213 40.92 -49.38 7.33
C CYS A 213 39.37 -49.30 7.22
N ALA A 214 38.61 -50.09 7.99
CA ALA A 214 37.18 -50.36 7.76
C ALA A 214 36.22 -49.16 7.92
N GLY A 215 36.72 -47.98 8.31
CA GLY A 215 35.96 -46.72 8.36
C GLY A 215 36.65 -45.54 7.65
N ASP A 216 37.82 -45.76 7.04
CA ASP A 216 38.50 -44.73 6.25
C ASP A 216 37.97 -44.69 4.81
N SER A 217 38.03 -43.52 4.14
CA SER A 217 37.44 -43.41 2.81
C SER A 217 38.22 -44.25 1.80
N GLU A 218 37.59 -44.68 0.71
CA GLU A 218 38.28 -45.49 -0.30
C GLU A 218 39.48 -44.73 -0.92
N GLU A 219 39.39 -43.39 -1.00
CA GLU A 219 40.50 -42.51 -1.37
C GLU A 219 41.63 -42.49 -0.31
N ASP A 220 41.31 -42.41 0.98
CA ASP A 220 42.30 -42.47 2.07
C ASP A 220 43.01 -43.83 2.10
N VAL A 221 42.24 -44.92 1.97
CA VAL A 221 42.77 -46.29 1.96
C VAL A 221 43.62 -46.54 0.72
N ALA A 222 43.22 -46.02 -0.45
CA ALA A 222 44.05 -46.03 -1.65
C ALA A 222 45.32 -45.20 -1.48
N ALA A 223 45.26 -44.02 -0.86
CA ALA A 223 46.41 -43.18 -0.60
C ALA A 223 47.40 -43.84 0.39
N VAL A 224 46.91 -44.50 1.44
CA VAL A 224 47.74 -45.27 2.38
C VAL A 224 48.35 -46.50 1.69
N LYS A 225 47.58 -47.26 0.91
CA LYS A 225 48.10 -48.39 0.11
C LYS A 225 49.19 -47.92 -0.86
N ALA A 226 48.95 -46.87 -1.65
CA ALA A 226 49.92 -46.29 -2.57
C ALA A 226 51.16 -45.72 -1.85
N MET A 227 51.03 -45.22 -0.61
CA MET A 227 52.17 -44.78 0.21
C MET A 227 52.99 -45.96 0.72
N VAL A 228 52.36 -47.04 1.18
CA VAL A 228 53.05 -48.28 1.62
C VAL A 228 53.71 -48.97 0.43
N GLU A 229 53.02 -49.08 -0.69
CA GLU A 229 53.56 -49.62 -1.95
C GLU A 229 54.75 -48.78 -2.42
N LYS A 230 54.62 -47.45 -2.48
CA LYS A 230 55.75 -46.57 -2.82
C LYS A 230 56.93 -46.74 -1.87
N ILE A 231 56.72 -46.82 -0.56
CA ILE A 231 57.80 -47.06 0.41
C ILE A 231 58.46 -48.43 0.15
N THR A 232 57.68 -49.44 -0.19
CA THR A 232 58.18 -50.77 -0.53
C THR A 232 59.02 -50.73 -1.81
N SER A 233 58.54 -50.07 -2.87
CA SER A 233 59.30 -49.87 -4.12
C SER A 233 60.56 -49.02 -3.92
N GLU A 234 60.51 -47.98 -3.08
CA GLU A 234 61.67 -47.13 -2.75
C GLU A 234 62.71 -47.88 -1.90
N ILE A 235 62.29 -48.86 -1.08
CA ILE A 235 63.18 -49.81 -0.38
C ILE A 235 63.79 -50.82 -1.35
N MET A 236 63.00 -51.36 -2.30
CA MET A 236 63.48 -52.33 -3.29
C MET A 236 64.53 -51.69 -4.21
N ALA A 237 64.20 -50.56 -4.85
CA ALA A 237 65.09 -49.89 -5.81
C ALA A 237 66.42 -49.43 -5.18
N HIS A 238 66.37 -48.73 -4.03
CA HIS A 238 67.60 -48.36 -3.30
C HIS A 238 68.36 -49.57 -2.71
N GLY A 239 67.68 -50.71 -2.52
CA GLY A 239 68.29 -51.95 -2.05
C GLY A 239 69.00 -52.75 -3.14
N GLU A 240 68.86 -52.36 -4.42
CA GLU A 240 69.42 -53.06 -5.58
C GLU A 240 70.43 -52.20 -6.34
N GLU A 241 70.15 -50.91 -6.61
CA GLU A 241 71.04 -50.06 -7.42
C GLU A 241 72.36 -49.63 -6.73
N GLU A 242 72.38 -49.47 -5.40
CA GLU A 242 73.51 -48.81 -4.69
C GLU A 242 74.33 -49.76 -3.80
N TYR A 243 73.86 -50.99 -3.54
CA TYR A 243 74.47 -51.87 -2.54
C TYR A 243 74.67 -53.34 -2.94
N ASP A 244 74.08 -53.83 -4.04
CA ASP A 244 74.38 -55.19 -4.53
C ASP A 244 75.67 -55.24 -5.38
N SER A 245 76.68 -54.47 -4.98
CA SER A 245 78.04 -54.50 -5.53
C SER A 245 78.82 -55.77 -5.17
N TYR A 246 78.18 -56.73 -4.49
CA TYR A 246 78.61 -58.11 -4.46
C TYR A 246 78.30 -58.72 -5.83
N ASP A 247 79.37 -58.87 -6.62
CA ASP A 247 79.44 -59.68 -7.83
C ASP A 247 78.46 -60.87 -7.74
N PRO A 248 77.51 -61.04 -8.68
CA PRO A 248 76.54 -62.12 -8.62
C PRO A 248 77.18 -63.52 -8.63
N GLU A 249 78.42 -63.65 -9.11
CA GLU A 249 79.20 -64.90 -9.09
C GLU A 249 80.04 -65.07 -7.81
N SER A 250 80.03 -64.09 -6.89
CA SER A 250 80.81 -64.15 -5.65
C SER A 250 80.46 -65.37 -4.81
N LEU A 251 81.49 -66.18 -4.51
CA LEU A 251 81.34 -67.49 -3.85
C LEU A 251 80.56 -67.41 -2.53
N GLN A 252 80.72 -66.31 -1.79
CA GLN A 252 80.01 -66.03 -0.54
C GLN A 252 78.49 -65.86 -0.73
N LYS A 253 78.04 -65.24 -1.82
CA LYS A 253 76.62 -65.05 -2.15
C LYS A 253 75.98 -66.38 -2.56
N VAL A 254 76.72 -67.24 -3.23
CA VAL A 254 76.31 -68.62 -3.54
C VAL A 254 76.25 -69.48 -2.27
N GLU A 255 77.31 -69.47 -1.46
CA GLU A 255 77.39 -70.24 -0.20
C GLU A 255 76.28 -69.82 0.78
N PHE A 256 76.05 -68.51 0.96
CA PHE A 256 75.00 -68.02 1.85
C PHE A 256 73.59 -68.43 1.38
N ASN A 257 73.34 -68.44 0.06
CA ASN A 257 72.09 -68.99 -0.48
C ASN A 257 71.98 -70.51 -0.27
N ILE A 258 73.08 -71.27 -0.36
CA ILE A 258 73.11 -72.70 -0.02
C ILE A 258 72.82 -72.90 1.48
N GLN A 259 73.38 -72.08 2.38
CA GLN A 259 73.10 -72.13 3.81
C GLN A 259 71.63 -71.79 4.12
N ILE A 260 71.06 -70.72 3.51
CA ILE A 260 69.63 -70.37 3.60
C ILE A 260 68.75 -71.53 3.13
N ASN A 261 69.07 -72.13 1.98
CA ASN A 261 68.31 -73.25 1.45
C ASN A 261 68.42 -74.48 2.36
N ARG A 262 69.62 -74.78 2.91
CA ARG A 262 69.82 -75.88 3.87
C ARG A 262 69.00 -75.69 5.15
N VAL A 263 69.02 -74.51 5.77
CA VAL A 263 68.17 -74.21 6.93
C VAL A 263 66.69 -74.22 6.55
N GLY A 264 66.35 -73.71 5.37
CA GLY A 264 64.98 -73.71 4.83
C GLY A 264 64.43 -75.10 4.54
N MET A 265 65.29 -76.07 4.17
CA MET A 265 64.95 -77.50 4.06
C MET A 265 64.81 -78.13 5.45
N ILE A 266 65.79 -78.00 6.34
CA ILE A 266 65.75 -78.57 7.70
C ILE A 266 64.50 -78.10 8.47
N LEU A 267 64.20 -76.80 8.46
CA LEU A 267 62.97 -76.27 9.07
C LEU A 267 61.70 -76.76 8.36
N GLY A 268 61.79 -77.12 7.08
CA GLY A 268 60.69 -77.73 6.31
C GLY A 268 60.43 -79.17 6.72
N GLU A 269 61.49 -79.97 6.74
CA GLU A 269 61.48 -81.37 7.19
C GLU A 269 61.00 -81.44 8.64
N MET A 270 61.55 -80.64 9.56
CA MET A 270 61.05 -80.53 10.94
C MET A 270 59.55 -80.17 11.00
N THR A 271 59.07 -79.27 10.14
CA THR A 271 57.64 -78.94 10.07
C THR A 271 56.83 -80.14 9.61
N GLN A 272 57.29 -80.88 8.59
CA GLN A 272 56.62 -82.06 8.03
C GLN A 272 56.64 -83.26 8.99
N THR A 273 57.71 -83.45 9.76
CA THR A 273 57.78 -84.46 10.84
C THR A 273 56.88 -84.10 12.00
N LEU A 274 56.75 -82.81 12.37
CA LEU A 274 55.75 -82.35 13.35
C LEU A 274 54.31 -82.55 12.85
N GLU A 275 54.05 -82.30 11.56
CA GLU A 275 52.74 -82.59 10.94
C GLU A 275 52.40 -84.08 11.01
N VAL A 276 53.36 -84.97 10.70
CA VAL A 276 53.20 -86.43 10.87
C VAL A 276 52.98 -86.81 12.33
N LEU A 277 53.81 -86.31 13.26
CA LEU A 277 53.73 -86.63 14.69
C LEU A 277 52.38 -86.26 15.29
N PHE A 278 51.84 -85.07 14.98
CA PHE A 278 50.50 -84.68 15.46
C PHE A 278 49.37 -85.45 14.76
N CYS A 279 49.57 -85.88 13.50
CA CYS A 279 48.63 -86.76 12.81
C CYS A 279 48.70 -88.23 13.25
N LEU A 280 49.80 -88.69 13.87
CA LEU A 280 50.02 -90.11 14.20
C LEU A 280 48.83 -90.74 14.96
N PRO A 281 48.20 -90.11 15.98
CA PRO A 281 47.04 -90.70 16.66
C PRO A 281 45.81 -90.86 15.75
N VAL A 282 45.64 -89.99 14.74
CA VAL A 282 44.55 -90.06 13.75
C VAL A 282 44.80 -91.19 12.74
N ILE A 283 46.07 -91.44 12.40
CA ILE A 283 46.48 -92.58 11.57
C ILE A 283 46.27 -93.89 12.35
N CYS A 284 46.66 -93.93 13.63
CA CYS A 284 46.45 -95.09 14.51
C CYS A 284 44.97 -95.46 14.71
N GLN A 285 44.05 -94.50 14.56
CA GLN A 285 42.61 -94.71 14.63
C GLN A 285 41.99 -95.17 13.29
N ASN A 286 42.75 -95.21 12.20
CA ASN A 286 42.28 -95.59 10.87
C ASN A 286 43.14 -96.71 10.31
N GLU A 287 42.73 -97.95 10.57
CA GLU A 287 43.49 -99.16 10.23
C GLU A 287 43.84 -99.23 8.74
N ALA A 288 42.95 -98.79 7.84
CA ALA A 288 43.23 -98.73 6.40
C ALA A 288 44.33 -97.72 5.99
N LEU A 289 44.62 -96.71 6.81
CA LEU A 289 45.78 -95.83 6.61
C LEU A 289 47.04 -96.41 7.24
N LEU A 290 46.91 -97.12 8.37
CA LEU A 290 48.01 -97.85 8.98
C LEU A 290 48.53 -98.93 8.02
N ASP A 291 47.61 -99.69 7.41
CA ASP A 291 47.88 -100.72 6.40
C ASP A 291 48.52 -100.19 5.13
N ALA A 292 48.26 -98.92 4.77
CA ALA A 292 48.80 -98.28 3.58
C ALA A 292 50.15 -97.58 3.79
N CYS A 293 50.57 -97.36 5.04
CA CYS A 293 51.79 -96.58 5.37
C CYS A 293 52.89 -97.39 6.07
N PHE A 294 52.57 -98.57 6.61
CA PHE A 294 53.45 -99.32 7.51
C PHE A 294 53.39 -100.83 7.26
N ASP A 295 54.55 -101.48 7.27
CA ASP A 295 54.69 -102.93 7.25
C ASP A 295 54.25 -103.53 8.61
N GLU A 296 53.91 -104.82 8.71
CA GLU A 296 53.37 -105.40 9.96
C GLU A 296 54.25 -105.16 11.20
N ASP A 297 55.58 -105.20 11.06
CA ASP A 297 56.50 -104.92 12.17
C ASP A 297 56.41 -103.44 12.61
N ASP A 298 56.37 -102.50 11.66
CA ASP A 298 56.14 -101.07 11.91
C ASP A 298 54.77 -100.83 12.58
N LYS A 299 53.71 -101.51 12.12
CA LYS A 299 52.36 -101.43 12.70
C LYS A 299 52.37 -101.86 14.16
N ASN A 300 53.10 -102.93 14.49
CA ASN A 300 53.20 -103.42 15.87
C ASN A 300 53.96 -102.43 16.77
N VAL A 301 55.06 -101.83 16.28
CA VAL A 301 55.77 -100.76 16.99
C VAL A 301 54.86 -99.54 17.21
N ILE A 302 54.11 -99.10 16.21
CA ILE A 302 53.23 -97.93 16.30
C ILE A 302 51.98 -98.21 17.16
N LYS A 303 51.38 -99.39 17.07
CA LYS A 303 50.30 -99.83 17.97
C LYS A 303 50.80 -99.87 19.42
N PHE A 304 51.99 -100.41 19.68
CA PHE A 304 52.64 -100.40 21.00
C PHE A 304 52.86 -98.98 21.54
N LEU A 305 53.37 -98.05 20.72
CA LEU A 305 53.59 -96.65 21.13
C LEU A 305 52.29 -95.89 21.37
N SER A 306 51.28 -96.08 20.52
CA SER A 306 49.94 -95.52 20.73
C SER A 306 49.33 -96.04 22.03
N GLN A 307 49.50 -97.32 22.33
CA GLN A 307 49.06 -97.95 23.57
C GLN A 307 49.86 -97.48 24.80
N TYR A 308 51.17 -97.26 24.66
CA TYR A 308 52.04 -96.72 25.71
C TYR A 308 51.67 -95.26 26.07
N ILE A 309 51.47 -94.40 25.06
CA ILE A 309 50.99 -93.02 25.25
C ILE A 309 49.61 -93.03 25.90
N SER A 310 48.68 -93.88 25.43
CA SER A 310 47.34 -94.01 26.01
C SER A 310 47.38 -94.47 27.47
N SER A 311 48.25 -95.42 27.80
CA SER A 311 48.49 -95.91 29.16
C SER A 311 48.96 -94.79 30.09
N ASN A 312 49.94 -93.99 29.67
CA ASN A 312 50.44 -92.88 30.49
C ASN A 312 49.40 -91.73 30.63
N THR A 313 48.59 -91.45 29.61
CA THR A 313 47.59 -90.35 29.66
C THR A 313 46.33 -90.65 30.49
N SER A 314 46.09 -91.91 30.88
CA SER A 314 44.88 -92.31 31.61
C SER A 314 45.01 -92.31 33.13
N SER A 315 46.19 -91.94 33.66
CA SER A 315 46.40 -91.65 35.08
C SER A 315 46.66 -90.15 35.29
N SER A 316 46.01 -89.57 36.30
CA SER A 316 46.16 -88.15 36.66
C SER A 316 47.43 -87.91 37.48
N MET A 317 48.60 -88.21 36.89
CA MET A 317 49.89 -88.11 37.58
C MET A 317 50.22 -86.65 37.96
N THR A 318 50.45 -86.44 39.25
CA THR A 318 51.08 -85.23 39.78
C THR A 318 52.54 -85.18 39.37
N LYS A 319 53.09 -83.96 39.29
CA LYS A 319 54.25 -83.63 38.45
C LYS A 319 55.61 -84.22 38.88
N ASP A 320 55.66 -84.85 40.05
CA ASP A 320 56.90 -85.15 40.78
C ASP A 320 57.23 -86.66 40.89
N GLU A 321 56.42 -87.55 40.29
CA GLU A 321 56.64 -89.01 40.28
C GLU A 321 56.96 -89.59 38.87
N ILE A 322 57.62 -88.81 38.00
CA ILE A 322 58.17 -89.31 36.74
C ILE A 322 59.67 -89.59 36.90
N ASP A 323 60.01 -90.81 37.32
CA ASP A 323 61.39 -91.30 37.36
C ASP A 323 61.91 -91.58 35.95
N VAL A 324 62.63 -90.60 35.40
CA VAL A 324 63.14 -90.62 34.02
C VAL A 324 64.14 -91.76 33.79
N GLU A 325 64.80 -92.29 34.82
CA GLU A 325 65.78 -93.38 34.66
C GLU A 325 65.15 -94.73 34.32
N GLN A 326 63.83 -94.87 34.51
CA GLN A 326 63.07 -96.06 34.14
C GLN A 326 62.64 -96.05 32.66
N LEU A 327 62.70 -94.90 31.97
CA LEU A 327 62.41 -94.79 30.53
C LEU A 327 63.59 -95.27 29.64
N LYS A 328 64.04 -96.51 29.86
CA LYS A 328 65.03 -97.18 29.00
C LYS A 328 64.40 -97.67 27.70
N VAL A 329 63.88 -96.73 26.90
CA VAL A 329 63.63 -96.96 25.48
C VAL A 329 64.99 -97.26 24.82
N PRO A 330 65.17 -98.41 24.16
CA PRO A 330 66.41 -98.72 23.46
C PRO A 330 66.74 -97.62 22.45
N SER A 331 67.96 -97.07 22.49
CA SER A 331 68.34 -95.93 21.64
C SER A 331 68.24 -96.23 20.14
N GLY A 332 68.37 -97.49 19.73
CA GLY A 332 68.07 -97.95 18.37
C GLY A 332 66.61 -97.73 17.96
N GLN A 333 65.65 -98.04 18.82
CA GLN A 333 64.22 -97.90 18.52
C GLN A 333 63.77 -96.45 18.36
N LEU A 334 64.44 -95.49 19.01
CA LEU A 334 64.22 -94.06 18.77
C LEU A 334 64.78 -93.60 17.42
N ILE A 335 65.86 -94.21 16.94
CA ILE A 335 66.44 -93.94 15.62
C ILE A 335 65.59 -94.58 14.51
N GLU A 336 65.07 -95.78 14.75
CA GLU A 336 64.08 -96.45 13.89
C GLU A 336 62.77 -95.66 13.82
N LEU A 337 62.26 -95.16 14.95
CA LEU A 337 61.13 -94.22 14.94
C LEU A 337 61.41 -92.96 14.14
N ALA A 338 62.60 -92.37 14.28
CA ALA A 338 62.96 -91.16 13.55
C ALA A 338 63.06 -91.41 12.03
N SER A 339 63.51 -92.58 11.59
CA SER A 339 63.56 -92.96 10.17
C SER A 339 62.17 -93.31 9.61
N LEU A 340 61.31 -93.98 10.40
CA LEU A 340 59.91 -94.25 10.06
C LEU A 340 59.09 -92.96 9.90
N LEU A 341 59.24 -92.02 10.83
CA LEU A 341 58.58 -90.70 10.79
C LEU A 341 59.10 -89.79 9.66
N ALA A 342 60.17 -90.21 8.97
CA ALA A 342 60.74 -89.55 7.78
C ALA A 342 60.38 -90.28 6.45
N LYS A 343 59.61 -91.37 6.47
CA LYS A 343 59.09 -92.03 5.25
C LYS A 343 58.28 -91.01 4.43
N LYS A 344 58.69 -90.72 3.19
CA LYS A 344 58.08 -89.67 2.34
C LYS A 344 56.60 -89.94 2.01
N GLU A 345 56.21 -91.20 1.92
CA GLU A 345 54.81 -91.61 1.71
C GLU A 345 53.92 -91.23 2.90
N LEU A 346 54.42 -91.35 4.14
CA LEU A 346 53.73 -90.93 5.36
C LEU A 346 53.51 -89.41 5.41
N HIS A 347 54.50 -88.62 4.98
CA HIS A 347 54.33 -87.17 4.79
C HIS A 347 53.28 -86.85 3.70
N ALA A 348 53.19 -87.63 2.63
CA ALA A 348 52.18 -87.42 1.58
C ALA A 348 50.76 -87.72 2.08
N ALA A 349 50.57 -88.84 2.79
CA ALA A 349 49.28 -89.24 3.36
C ALA A 349 48.76 -88.22 4.39
N THR A 350 49.62 -87.74 5.28
CA THR A 350 49.22 -86.89 6.42
C THR A 350 48.71 -85.50 6.05
N ILE A 351 49.07 -84.95 4.87
CA ILE A 351 48.62 -83.63 4.40
C ILE A 351 47.09 -83.47 4.44
N GLY A 352 46.32 -84.54 4.15
CA GLY A 352 44.86 -84.53 4.26
C GLY A 352 44.35 -84.41 5.70
N HIS A 353 45.06 -85.05 6.64
CA HIS A 353 44.64 -85.21 8.04
C HIS A 353 45.04 -84.05 8.94
N VAL A 354 45.98 -83.18 8.53
CA VAL A 354 46.30 -81.93 9.25
C VAL A 354 45.05 -81.04 9.49
N LYS A 355 44.04 -81.14 8.61
CA LYS A 355 42.74 -80.44 8.77
C LYS A 355 41.86 -81.00 9.91
N GLN A 356 42.02 -82.29 10.24
CA GLN A 356 41.24 -83.00 11.25
C GLN A 356 41.79 -82.80 12.68
N LEU A 357 43.06 -82.38 12.81
CA LEU A 357 43.71 -82.14 14.09
C LEU A 357 42.94 -81.13 14.98
N PRO A 358 42.96 -81.29 16.31
CA PRO A 358 42.48 -80.26 17.24
C PRO A 358 43.08 -78.87 16.98
N GLY A 359 42.29 -77.82 17.25
CA GLY A 359 42.63 -76.44 16.89
C GLY A 359 43.95 -75.92 17.49
N VAL A 360 44.38 -76.47 18.63
CA VAL A 360 45.66 -76.14 19.27
C VAL A 360 46.85 -76.54 18.39
N TYR A 361 46.88 -77.79 17.89
CA TYR A 361 47.94 -78.28 17.01
C TYR A 361 47.92 -77.55 15.66
N ARG A 362 46.74 -77.23 15.10
CA ARG A 362 46.65 -76.42 13.87
C ARG A 362 47.22 -75.01 14.03
N ARG A 363 46.97 -74.35 15.18
CA ARG A 363 47.60 -73.05 15.49
C ARG A 363 49.11 -73.19 15.65
N PHE A 364 49.58 -74.17 16.40
CA PHE A 364 51.02 -74.42 16.57
C PHE A 364 51.72 -74.67 15.23
N LEU A 365 51.15 -75.51 14.36
CA LEU A 365 51.67 -75.76 13.01
C LEU A 365 51.65 -74.51 12.12
N SER A 366 50.63 -73.64 12.22
CA SER A 366 50.66 -72.34 11.52
C SER A 366 51.82 -71.48 12.01
N ASN A 367 51.99 -71.36 13.34
CA ASN A 367 53.06 -70.58 13.95
C ASN A 367 54.45 -71.11 13.55
N ILE A 368 54.64 -72.44 13.46
CA ILE A 368 55.90 -73.04 12.98
C ILE A 368 56.13 -72.78 11.48
N ARG A 369 55.10 -72.89 10.64
CA ARG A 369 55.16 -72.54 9.20
C ARG A 369 55.47 -71.05 8.99
N GLU A 370 54.92 -70.18 9.83
CA GLU A 370 55.19 -68.74 9.83
C GLU A 370 56.59 -68.42 10.37
N PHE A 371 57.04 -69.08 11.43
CA PHE A 371 58.40 -68.99 11.95
C PHE A 371 59.44 -69.42 10.89
N ARG A 372 59.16 -70.49 10.13
CA ARG A 372 59.99 -70.91 8.98
C ARG A 372 60.05 -69.83 7.91
N LYS A 373 58.90 -69.25 7.51
CA LYS A 373 58.85 -68.12 6.55
C LYS A 373 59.63 -66.91 7.07
N PHE A 374 59.43 -66.54 8.34
CA PHE A 374 60.10 -65.42 8.99
C PHE A 374 61.62 -65.63 9.06
N THR A 375 62.08 -66.81 9.46
CA THR A 375 63.50 -67.14 9.56
C THR A 375 64.17 -67.11 8.19
N ILE A 376 63.56 -67.71 7.16
CA ILE A 376 64.07 -67.64 5.78
C ILE A 376 64.11 -66.19 5.30
N ASN A 377 63.08 -65.38 5.55
CA ASN A 377 63.04 -63.97 5.15
C ASN A 377 64.06 -63.11 5.92
N LYS A 378 64.32 -63.41 7.20
CA LYS A 378 65.30 -62.69 8.01
C LYS A 378 66.74 -63.09 7.68
N MET A 379 66.99 -64.33 7.27
CA MET A 379 68.29 -64.72 6.70
C MET A 379 68.51 -64.10 5.31
N LYS A 380 67.46 -63.93 4.50
CA LYS A 380 67.51 -63.17 3.23
C LYS A 380 67.69 -61.65 3.40
N LEU A 381 67.59 -61.12 4.62
CA LEU A 381 67.88 -59.71 4.93
C LEU A 381 69.36 -59.53 5.26
N THR A 382 70.18 -59.33 4.21
CA THR A 382 71.57 -58.88 4.34
C THR A 382 71.65 -57.60 5.18
N ALA A 383 72.70 -57.43 5.99
CA ALA A 383 72.91 -56.24 6.82
C ALA A 383 72.83 -54.91 6.02
N GLN A 384 73.26 -54.90 4.76
CA GLN A 384 73.11 -53.76 3.84
C GLN A 384 71.64 -53.41 3.55
N LYS A 385 70.74 -54.41 3.41
CA LYS A 385 69.30 -54.19 3.15
C LYS A 385 68.57 -53.70 4.40
N ASP A 386 68.93 -54.18 5.59
CA ASP A 386 68.44 -53.61 6.86
C ASP A 386 68.96 -52.16 7.06
N LEU A 387 70.23 -51.87 6.73
CA LEU A 387 70.79 -50.50 6.78
C LEU A 387 70.12 -49.56 5.76
N ALA A 388 69.83 -50.02 4.54
CA ALA A 388 69.11 -49.23 3.53
C ALA A 388 67.68 -48.91 3.99
N LYS A 389 66.99 -49.90 4.57
CA LYS A 389 65.68 -49.73 5.22
C LYS A 389 65.75 -48.74 6.38
N GLU A 390 66.77 -48.80 7.24
CA GLU A 390 66.98 -47.84 8.32
C GLU A 390 67.21 -46.41 7.80
N LYS A 391 68.07 -46.23 6.79
CA LYS A 391 68.26 -44.93 6.10
C LYS A 391 66.94 -44.37 5.55
N ILE A 392 66.07 -45.21 5.00
CA ILE A 392 64.74 -44.80 4.47
C ILE A 392 63.79 -44.46 5.62
N LEU A 393 63.75 -45.26 6.69
CA LEU A 393 62.96 -44.96 7.89
C LEU A 393 63.40 -43.64 8.55
N HIS A 394 64.70 -43.35 8.62
CA HIS A 394 65.21 -42.07 9.11
C HIS A 394 64.83 -40.91 8.17
N ARG A 395 64.94 -41.07 6.84
CA ARG A 395 64.44 -40.07 5.86
C ARG A 395 62.96 -39.75 6.09
N LEU A 396 62.13 -40.79 6.25
CA LEU A 396 60.69 -40.67 6.50
C LEU A 396 60.40 -40.02 7.86
N TRP A 397 61.11 -40.39 8.92
CA TRP A 397 60.98 -39.81 10.26
C TRP A 397 61.34 -38.32 10.28
N THR A 398 62.47 -37.94 9.68
CA THR A 398 62.87 -36.53 9.57
C THR A 398 61.88 -35.72 8.72
N ARG A 399 61.27 -36.31 7.69
CA ARG A 399 60.17 -35.67 6.96
C ARG A 399 58.91 -35.53 7.80
N ASN A 400 58.50 -36.58 8.52
CA ASN A 400 57.36 -36.56 9.44
C ASN A 400 57.52 -35.45 10.50
N GLU A 401 58.73 -35.28 11.04
CA GLU A 401 59.05 -34.26 12.03
C GLU A 401 59.10 -32.82 11.47
N ARG A 402 59.38 -32.65 10.16
CA ARG A 402 59.15 -31.37 9.46
C ARG A 402 57.66 -31.12 9.25
N ASN A 403 56.92 -32.11 8.72
CA ASN A 403 55.49 -32.03 8.50
C ASN A 403 54.73 -31.66 9.79
N LYS A 404 55.06 -32.25 10.95
CA LYS A 404 54.48 -31.86 12.26
C LYS A 404 54.71 -30.40 12.61
N LYS A 405 55.91 -29.87 12.34
CA LYS A 405 56.27 -28.46 12.61
C LYS A 405 55.58 -27.50 11.63
N GLU A 406 55.30 -27.94 10.41
CA GLU A 406 54.49 -27.20 9.44
C GLU A 406 53.00 -27.24 9.81
N ILE A 407 52.47 -28.39 10.24
CA ILE A 407 51.10 -28.53 10.76
C ILE A 407 50.88 -27.59 11.95
N ARG A 408 51.76 -27.61 12.96
CA ARG A 408 51.65 -26.68 14.11
C ARG A 408 51.61 -25.22 13.68
N LYS A 409 52.51 -24.78 12.78
CA LYS A 409 52.48 -23.41 12.25
C LYS A 409 51.16 -23.06 11.55
N ILE A 410 50.54 -24.03 10.87
CA ILE A 410 49.24 -23.83 10.23
C ILE A 410 48.13 -23.77 11.28
N GLU A 411 48.18 -24.61 12.33
CA GLU A 411 47.28 -24.57 13.49
C GLU A 411 47.38 -23.22 14.22
N ASP A 412 48.59 -22.74 14.51
CA ASP A 412 48.85 -21.42 15.12
C ASP A 412 48.26 -20.27 14.27
N ILE A 413 48.45 -20.32 12.95
CA ILE A 413 47.89 -19.33 12.00
C ILE A 413 46.35 -19.42 11.93
N LEU A 414 45.77 -20.60 12.05
CA LEU A 414 44.32 -20.79 12.09
C LEU A 414 43.70 -20.28 13.40
N VAL A 415 44.40 -20.43 14.53
CA VAL A 415 44.00 -19.85 15.83
C VAL A 415 44.02 -18.32 15.75
N MET A 416 45.15 -17.71 15.36
CA MET A 416 45.25 -16.24 15.20
C MET A 416 44.24 -15.66 14.21
N LYS A 417 43.89 -16.40 13.14
CA LYS A 417 42.85 -15.97 12.19
C LYS A 417 41.43 -16.14 12.72
N LYS A 418 41.19 -17.10 13.61
CA LYS A 418 39.91 -17.26 14.30
C LYS A 418 39.71 -16.14 15.32
N GLU A 419 40.73 -15.87 16.14
CA GLU A 419 40.71 -14.81 17.15
C GLU A 419 40.41 -13.45 16.51
N LYS A 420 41.14 -13.07 15.45
CA LYS A 420 40.91 -11.82 14.71
C LYS A 420 39.55 -11.73 14.01
N LEU A 421 38.96 -12.87 13.65
CA LEU A 421 37.59 -12.90 13.12
C LEU A 421 36.60 -12.67 14.26
N GLU A 422 36.79 -13.30 15.41
CA GLU A 422 35.93 -13.13 16.60
C GLU A 422 36.02 -11.70 17.17
N GLU A 423 37.19 -11.07 17.15
CA GLU A 423 37.37 -9.64 17.45
C GLU A 423 36.55 -8.76 16.50
N SER A 424 36.75 -8.89 15.18
CA SER A 424 36.03 -8.08 14.18
C SER A 424 34.51 -8.33 14.19
N VAL A 425 34.08 -9.56 14.50
CA VAL A 425 32.67 -9.91 14.69
C VAL A 425 32.09 -9.24 15.94
N GLN A 426 32.82 -9.20 17.06
CA GLN A 426 32.40 -8.46 18.26
C GLN A 426 32.34 -6.94 18.01
N GLU A 427 33.28 -6.37 17.25
CA GLU A 427 33.24 -4.96 16.84
C GLU A 427 31.98 -4.64 16.02
N LYS A 428 31.65 -5.46 15.01
CA LYS A 428 30.42 -5.33 14.23
C LYS A 428 29.18 -5.41 15.12
N TYR A 429 29.13 -6.36 16.06
CA TYR A 429 27.99 -6.50 16.98
C TYR A 429 27.84 -5.27 17.89
N ALA A 430 28.94 -4.69 18.38
CA ALA A 430 28.94 -3.44 19.15
C ALA A 430 28.59 -2.18 18.31
N VAL A 431 28.65 -2.25 16.98
CA VAL A 431 28.07 -1.23 16.08
C VAL A 431 26.55 -1.45 15.94
N ILE A 432 26.11 -2.69 15.71
CA ILE A 432 24.68 -3.04 15.55
C ILE A 432 23.87 -2.67 16.80
N GLU A 433 24.37 -2.97 18.00
CA GLU A 433 23.67 -2.61 19.26
C GLU A 433 23.59 -1.09 19.48
N ARG A 434 24.55 -0.30 18.99
CA ARG A 434 24.45 1.16 19.03
C ARG A 434 23.37 1.68 18.09
N TYR A 435 23.33 1.21 16.84
CA TYR A 435 22.29 1.61 15.90
C TYR A 435 20.89 1.15 16.31
N ARG A 436 20.75 0.00 17.00
CA ARG A 436 19.49 -0.41 17.65
C ARG A 436 19.03 0.62 18.69
N LYS A 437 19.91 1.00 19.62
CA LYS A 437 19.61 2.02 20.63
C LYS A 437 19.29 3.40 20.02
N GLU A 438 19.99 3.81 18.98
CA GLU A 438 19.73 5.06 18.26
C GLU A 438 18.37 5.05 17.55
N LEU A 439 17.97 3.90 16.98
CA LEU A 439 16.63 3.70 16.40
C LEU A 439 15.52 3.72 17.46
N ASP A 440 15.72 3.08 18.61
CA ASP A 440 14.75 3.09 19.70
C ASP A 440 14.57 4.52 20.26
N GLU A 441 15.67 5.24 20.50
CA GLU A 441 15.63 6.64 20.91
C GLU A 441 14.97 7.57 19.88
N LEU A 442 15.18 7.32 18.58
CA LEU A 442 14.52 8.08 17.51
C LEU A 442 13.01 7.74 17.45
N GLY A 443 12.64 6.48 17.68
CA GLY A 443 11.26 6.03 17.80
C GLY A 443 10.53 6.64 19.00
N GLU A 444 11.23 6.83 20.13
CA GLU A 444 10.71 7.60 21.28
C GLU A 444 10.50 9.06 20.94
N LYS A 445 11.52 9.75 20.41
CA LYS A 445 11.44 11.16 20.01
C LYS A 445 10.32 11.39 18.97
N SER A 446 10.11 10.46 18.04
CA SER A 446 9.03 10.50 17.07
C SER A 446 7.65 10.35 17.74
N ARG A 447 7.46 9.35 18.60
CA ARG A 447 6.21 9.16 19.37
C ARG A 447 5.86 10.39 20.20
N ASP A 448 6.83 10.93 20.94
CA ASP A 448 6.65 12.13 21.77
C ASP A 448 6.26 13.36 20.95
N ASN A 449 6.80 13.52 19.74
CA ASN A 449 6.46 14.62 18.85
C ASN A 449 5.06 14.46 18.25
N ILE A 450 4.64 13.23 17.90
CA ILE A 450 3.28 12.94 17.44
C ILE A 450 2.27 13.24 18.56
N ILE A 451 2.53 12.82 19.80
CA ILE A 451 1.67 13.08 20.95
C ILE A 451 1.52 14.59 21.18
N LYS A 452 2.63 15.35 21.20
CA LYS A 452 2.60 16.82 21.35
C LYS A 452 1.83 17.50 20.21
N PHE A 453 2.00 17.04 18.98
CA PHE A 453 1.26 17.57 17.83
C PHE A 453 -0.24 17.32 17.94
N MET A 454 -0.65 16.14 18.44
CA MET A 454 -2.05 15.84 18.74
C MET A 454 -2.58 16.74 19.86
N ASP A 455 -1.88 16.84 21.00
CA ASP A 455 -2.27 17.71 22.12
C ASP A 455 -2.44 19.17 21.70
N ASP A 456 -1.50 19.72 20.91
CA ASP A 456 -1.55 21.11 20.44
C ASP A 456 -2.54 21.34 19.28
N SER A 457 -2.88 20.28 18.53
CA SER A 457 -3.99 20.28 17.57
C SER A 457 -5.34 20.30 18.29
N ASP A 458 -5.53 19.46 19.30
CA ASP A 458 -6.78 19.36 20.06
C ASP A 458 -7.03 20.61 20.90
N ARG A 459 -5.96 21.23 21.47
CA ARG A 459 -6.03 22.57 22.09
C ARG A 459 -6.47 23.65 21.10
N GLN A 460 -5.92 23.66 19.89
CA GLN A 460 -6.36 24.60 18.85
C GLN A 460 -7.84 24.34 18.50
N MET A 461 -8.23 23.08 18.32
CA MET A 461 -9.60 22.69 17.98
C MET A 461 -10.60 23.12 19.08
N PHE A 462 -10.25 22.93 20.35
CA PHE A 462 -11.03 23.40 21.50
C PHE A 462 -11.24 24.93 21.46
N HIS A 463 -10.18 25.71 21.27
CA HIS A 463 -10.30 27.17 21.15
C HIS A 463 -11.06 27.63 19.89
N TYR A 464 -11.05 26.84 18.80
CA TYR A 464 -11.91 27.09 17.64
C TYR A 464 -13.38 26.85 17.95
N PHE A 465 -13.74 25.81 18.71
CA PHE A 465 -15.11 25.56 19.17
C PHE A 465 -15.57 26.63 20.18
N GLU A 466 -14.79 26.90 21.23
CA GLU A 466 -15.03 27.95 22.22
C GLU A 466 -15.31 29.32 21.55
N ARG A 467 -14.52 29.68 20.54
CA ARG A 467 -14.71 30.91 19.75
C ARG A 467 -15.89 30.85 18.77
N SER A 468 -16.31 29.66 18.36
CA SER A 468 -17.52 29.46 17.54
C SER A 468 -18.78 29.60 18.40
N ASP A 469 -18.79 28.98 19.58
CA ASP A 469 -19.90 29.01 20.52
C ASP A 469 -20.12 30.44 21.03
N GLN A 470 -19.05 31.16 21.40
CA GLN A 470 -19.16 32.58 21.78
C GLN A 470 -19.72 33.45 20.64
N ARG A 471 -19.39 33.16 19.37
CA ARG A 471 -20.00 33.86 18.22
C ARG A 471 -21.48 33.52 18.08
N TYR A 472 -21.86 32.27 18.35
CA TYR A 472 -23.24 31.81 18.29
C TYR A 472 -24.10 32.46 19.39
N GLU A 473 -23.59 32.54 20.63
CA GLU A 473 -24.22 33.28 21.72
C GLU A 473 -24.42 34.76 21.36
N ASN A 474 -23.36 35.44 20.89
CA ASN A 474 -23.45 36.84 20.47
C ASN A 474 -24.51 37.05 19.37
N LEU A 475 -24.59 36.15 18.38
CA LEU A 475 -25.60 36.21 17.32
C LEU A 475 -27.03 35.96 17.85
N LEU A 476 -27.20 35.13 18.88
CA LEU A 476 -28.49 34.97 19.56
C LEU A 476 -28.88 36.21 20.36
N GLU A 477 -27.93 36.88 21.03
CA GLU A 477 -28.17 38.16 21.70
C GLU A 477 -28.54 39.27 20.70
N GLU A 478 -27.82 39.37 19.56
CA GLU A 478 -28.16 40.30 18.47
C GLU A 478 -29.55 40.02 17.87
N ALA A 479 -29.91 38.74 17.67
CA ALA A 479 -31.23 38.34 17.21
C ALA A 479 -32.35 38.69 18.22
N ALA A 480 -32.10 38.50 19.52
CA ALA A 480 -33.03 38.89 20.58
C ALA A 480 -33.17 40.42 20.70
N GLY A 481 -32.06 41.16 20.59
CA GLY A 481 -32.01 42.61 20.63
C GLY A 481 -32.75 43.24 19.44
N THR A 482 -32.51 42.76 18.22
CA THR A 482 -33.21 43.22 17.02
C THR A 482 -34.70 42.88 17.03
N LEU A 483 -35.09 41.68 17.50
CA LEU A 483 -36.50 41.32 17.69
C LEU A 483 -37.20 42.26 18.68
N LYS A 484 -36.55 42.58 19.81
CA LYS A 484 -37.07 43.52 20.81
C LYS A 484 -37.22 44.93 20.25
N SER A 485 -36.22 45.43 19.52
CA SER A 485 -36.28 46.73 18.83
C SER A 485 -37.42 46.80 17.81
N TYR A 486 -37.60 45.74 17.01
CA TYR A 486 -38.70 45.64 16.04
C TYR A 486 -40.07 45.63 16.74
N GLN A 487 -40.23 44.89 17.83
CA GLN A 487 -41.47 44.88 18.62
C GLN A 487 -41.80 46.26 19.21
N GLN A 488 -40.79 46.98 19.71
CA GLN A 488 -40.97 48.34 20.20
C GLN A 488 -41.39 49.30 19.07
N GLN A 489 -40.68 49.29 17.94
CA GLN A 489 -41.00 50.15 16.79
C GLN A 489 -42.42 49.87 16.27
N LEU A 490 -42.80 48.59 16.15
CA LEU A 490 -44.16 48.19 15.75
C LEU A 490 -45.22 48.71 16.73
N GLN A 491 -44.94 48.69 18.04
CA GLN A 491 -45.83 49.26 19.05
C GLN A 491 -45.94 50.78 18.92
N GLU A 492 -44.83 51.48 18.69
CA GLU A 492 -44.79 52.93 18.46
C GLU A 492 -45.60 53.31 17.21
N ASP A 493 -45.34 52.67 16.06
CA ASP A 493 -46.10 52.87 14.82
C ASP A 493 -47.59 52.60 15.00
N LEU A 494 -47.98 51.55 15.73
CA LEU A 494 -49.38 51.26 16.07
C LEU A 494 -50.01 52.33 16.97
N THR A 495 -49.25 53.01 17.84
CA THR A 495 -49.78 54.17 18.58
C THR A 495 -49.92 55.40 17.69
N VAL A 496 -48.94 55.69 16.84
CA VAL A 496 -49.00 56.78 15.86
C VAL A 496 -50.20 56.61 14.93
N GLU A 497 -50.41 55.40 14.40
CA GLU A 497 -51.54 55.07 13.53
C GLU A 497 -52.89 55.25 14.25
N LYS A 498 -53.03 54.78 15.50
CA LYS A 498 -54.21 55.02 16.34
C LYS A 498 -54.48 56.51 16.55
N THR A 499 -53.46 57.32 16.88
CA THR A 499 -53.68 58.78 17.03
C THR A 499 -54.06 59.44 15.70
N ASN A 500 -53.52 58.98 14.57
CA ASN A 500 -53.84 59.54 13.25
C ASN A 500 -55.24 59.12 12.78
N ARG A 501 -55.69 57.89 13.07
CA ARG A 501 -57.10 57.47 12.89
C ARG A 501 -58.05 58.35 13.72
N LEU A 502 -57.70 58.65 14.98
CA LEU A 502 -58.49 59.55 15.84
C LEU A 502 -58.49 61.01 15.37
N LYS A 503 -57.35 61.53 14.88
CA LYS A 503 -57.29 62.87 14.24
C LYS A 503 -58.17 62.92 12.99
N LYS A 504 -58.09 61.91 12.11
CA LYS A 504 -58.94 61.79 10.92
C LYS A 504 -60.42 61.78 11.29
N LEU A 505 -60.83 60.98 12.28
CA LEU A 505 -62.22 60.93 12.75
C LEU A 505 -62.70 62.28 13.30
N LYS A 506 -61.87 63.00 14.07
CA LYS A 506 -62.20 64.35 14.55
C LYS A 506 -62.37 65.34 13.39
N LEU A 507 -61.48 65.31 12.40
CA LEU A 507 -61.55 66.17 11.22
C LEU A 507 -62.76 65.85 10.32
N THR A 508 -63.11 64.57 10.11
CA THR A 508 -64.31 64.20 9.35
C THR A 508 -65.58 64.64 10.07
N ASN A 509 -65.64 64.53 11.40
CA ASN A 509 -66.80 64.98 12.18
C ASN A 509 -66.91 66.52 12.19
N GLN A 510 -65.79 67.25 12.21
CA GLN A 510 -65.77 68.71 12.04
C GLN A 510 -66.24 69.12 10.65
N LEU A 511 -65.73 68.48 9.59
CA LEU A 511 -66.14 68.73 8.21
C LEU A 511 -67.64 68.43 8.01
N GLN A 512 -68.14 67.32 8.55
CA GLN A 512 -69.56 66.98 8.50
C GLN A 512 -70.42 67.99 9.27
N SER A 513 -69.94 68.51 10.42
CA SER A 513 -70.62 69.59 11.14
C SER A 513 -70.64 70.90 10.36
N TRP A 514 -69.56 71.24 9.64
CA TRP A 514 -69.53 72.40 8.74
C TRP A 514 -70.43 72.21 7.52
N LEU A 515 -70.49 71.01 6.93
CA LEU A 515 -71.39 70.67 5.83
C LEU A 515 -72.86 70.83 6.28
N HIS A 516 -73.26 70.22 7.40
CA HIS A 516 -74.61 70.35 7.94
C HIS A 516 -74.99 71.80 8.29
N LYS A 517 -74.04 72.65 8.70
CA LYS A 517 -74.27 74.09 8.86
C LYS A 517 -74.46 74.78 7.51
N TYR A 518 -73.60 74.53 6.54
CA TYR A 518 -73.72 75.10 5.20
C TYR A 518 -75.03 74.69 4.52
N ASP A 519 -75.41 73.41 4.57
CA ASP A 519 -76.67 72.89 4.04
C ASP A 519 -77.88 73.55 4.71
N LYS A 520 -77.81 73.78 6.03
CA LYS A 520 -78.84 74.50 6.78
C LYS A 520 -78.93 75.97 6.35
N ASP A 521 -77.82 76.71 6.42
CA ASP A 521 -77.74 78.13 6.06
C ASP A 521 -78.16 78.36 4.59
N ALA A 522 -77.80 77.45 3.68
CA ALA A 522 -78.21 77.47 2.28
C ALA A 522 -79.71 77.15 2.13
N GLY A 523 -80.25 76.23 2.92
CA GLY A 523 -81.69 75.94 2.99
C GLY A 523 -82.49 77.14 3.51
N GLU A 524 -82.03 77.79 4.59
CA GLU A 524 -82.62 79.00 5.16
C GLU A 524 -82.61 80.15 4.15
N ARG A 525 -81.47 80.47 3.53
CA ARG A 525 -81.40 81.48 2.46
C ARG A 525 -82.26 81.14 1.24
N THR A 526 -82.38 79.86 0.90
CA THR A 526 -83.27 79.41 -0.19
C THR A 526 -84.75 79.58 0.18
N HIS A 527 -85.10 79.49 1.46
CA HIS A 527 -86.44 79.79 1.97
C HIS A 527 -86.71 81.30 1.97
N GLU A 528 -85.78 82.12 2.49
CA GLU A 528 -85.83 83.58 2.43
C GLU A 528 -85.98 84.10 1.00
N LEU A 529 -85.21 83.55 0.04
CA LEU A 529 -85.30 83.91 -1.37
C LEU A 529 -86.67 83.57 -1.96
N LYS A 530 -87.23 82.40 -1.61
CA LYS A 530 -88.60 82.02 -2.02
C LYS A 530 -89.65 82.94 -1.42
N GLU A 531 -89.51 83.34 -0.16
CA GLU A 531 -90.38 84.36 0.45
C GLU A 531 -90.28 85.72 -0.25
N LEU A 532 -89.06 86.19 -0.54
CA LEU A 532 -88.83 87.48 -1.20
C LEU A 532 -89.38 87.48 -2.63
N VAL A 533 -89.20 86.38 -3.38
CA VAL A 533 -89.81 86.18 -4.70
C VAL A 533 -91.34 86.12 -4.59
N ALA A 534 -91.91 85.47 -3.57
CA ALA A 534 -93.36 85.47 -3.35
C ALA A 534 -93.89 86.88 -3.03
N LYS A 535 -93.21 87.63 -2.15
CA LYS A 535 -93.55 89.03 -1.79
C LYS A 535 -93.40 89.97 -2.99
N LEU A 536 -92.39 89.77 -3.84
CA LEU A 536 -92.23 90.52 -5.09
C LEU A 536 -93.34 90.19 -6.10
N ASN A 537 -93.71 88.91 -6.23
CA ASN A 537 -94.81 88.49 -7.11
C ASN A 537 -96.17 89.02 -6.64
N THR A 538 -96.46 89.05 -5.34
CA THR A 538 -97.70 89.68 -4.84
C THR A 538 -97.69 91.19 -5.05
N ARG A 539 -96.58 91.89 -4.79
CA ARG A 539 -96.44 93.32 -5.13
C ARG A 539 -96.58 93.60 -6.62
N GLN A 540 -96.06 92.74 -7.49
CA GLN A 540 -96.23 92.87 -8.94
C GLN A 540 -97.70 92.64 -9.35
N GLN A 541 -98.41 91.71 -8.72
CA GLN A 541 -99.85 91.51 -8.93
C GLN A 541 -100.68 92.71 -8.42
N GLU A 542 -100.34 93.28 -7.26
CA GLU A 542 -100.93 94.52 -6.75
C GLU A 542 -100.72 95.68 -7.72
N TYR A 543 -99.48 95.89 -8.18
CA TYR A 543 -99.15 96.93 -9.16
C TYR A 543 -99.88 96.73 -10.49
N ASN A 544 -99.92 95.50 -11.02
CA ASN A 544 -100.64 95.20 -12.28
C ASN A 544 -102.15 95.43 -12.12
N ARG A 545 -102.75 95.08 -10.98
CA ARG A 545 -104.16 95.38 -10.66
C ARG A 545 -104.41 96.88 -10.53
N TRP A 546 -103.55 97.61 -9.82
CA TRP A 546 -103.63 99.07 -9.68
C TRP A 546 -103.53 99.75 -11.05
N LYS A 547 -102.56 99.35 -11.87
CA LYS A 547 -102.38 99.88 -13.21
C LYS A 547 -103.65 99.67 -14.05
N HIS A 548 -104.15 98.44 -14.12
CA HIS A 548 -105.29 98.13 -14.97
C HIS A 548 -106.62 98.75 -14.49
N ASN A 549 -106.83 98.85 -13.18
CA ASN A 549 -108.11 99.31 -12.61
C ASN A 549 -108.16 100.83 -12.35
N ILE A 550 -107.01 101.51 -12.19
CA ILE A 550 -106.94 102.93 -11.82
C ILE A 550 -106.14 103.74 -12.85
N PHE A 551 -104.93 103.30 -13.22
CA PHE A 551 -104.08 104.08 -14.12
C PHE A 551 -104.59 104.08 -15.56
N ASP A 552 -104.72 102.91 -16.21
CA ASP A 552 -105.14 102.81 -17.61
C ASP A 552 -106.50 103.51 -17.87
N PRO A 553 -107.52 103.44 -16.97
CA PRO A 553 -108.77 104.18 -17.12
C PRO A 553 -108.68 105.69 -16.83
N GLN A 554 -107.73 106.14 -16.01
CA GLN A 554 -107.46 107.58 -15.81
C GLN A 554 -106.69 108.17 -16.99
N GLU A 555 -105.67 107.47 -17.48
CA GLU A 555 -104.89 107.83 -18.67
C GLU A 555 -105.82 107.98 -19.88
N LYS A 556 -106.73 107.01 -20.10
CA LYS A 556 -107.75 107.12 -21.14
C LYS A 556 -108.62 108.37 -20.99
N LYS A 557 -109.19 108.62 -19.80
CA LYS A 557 -110.02 109.83 -19.55
C LYS A 557 -109.25 111.14 -19.75
N TYR A 558 -107.96 111.15 -19.45
CA TYR A 558 -107.10 112.31 -19.69
C TYR A 558 -106.87 112.56 -21.18
N PHE A 559 -106.63 111.51 -21.97
CA PHE A 559 -106.54 111.61 -23.43
C PHE A 559 -107.88 112.02 -24.07
N ASP A 560 -109.00 111.42 -23.64
CA ASP A 560 -110.35 111.79 -24.11
C ASP A 560 -110.62 113.29 -23.88
N ALA A 561 -110.31 113.82 -22.69
CA ALA A 561 -110.49 115.24 -22.36
C ALA A 561 -109.49 116.18 -23.08
N MET A 562 -108.28 115.72 -23.37
CA MET A 562 -107.30 116.49 -24.15
C MET A 562 -107.72 116.63 -25.62
N GLU A 563 -108.27 115.58 -26.23
CA GLU A 563 -108.78 115.63 -27.60
C GLU A 563 -110.09 116.45 -27.67
N GLU A 564 -110.95 116.41 -26.64
CA GLU A 564 -112.11 117.31 -26.53
C GLU A 564 -111.70 118.79 -26.46
N LYS A 565 -110.69 119.14 -25.65
CA LYS A 565 -110.14 120.51 -25.60
C LYS A 565 -109.59 120.96 -26.96
N ARG A 566 -108.91 120.07 -27.66
CA ARG A 566 -108.37 120.31 -29.01
C ARG A 566 -109.50 120.56 -30.04
N GLN A 567 -110.60 119.83 -29.95
CA GLN A 567 -111.82 120.03 -30.76
C GLN A 567 -112.56 121.35 -30.46
N ILE A 568 -112.29 122.02 -29.33
CA ILE A 568 -112.83 123.35 -29.00
C ILE A 568 -111.92 124.45 -29.57
N GLU A 569 -110.60 124.33 -29.37
CA GLU A 569 -109.62 125.32 -29.87
C GLU A 569 -109.60 125.45 -31.41
N ILE A 570 -109.95 124.39 -32.15
CA ILE A 570 -110.10 124.43 -33.61
C ILE A 570 -111.31 125.29 -34.02
N ARG A 571 -112.49 125.05 -33.45
CA ARG A 571 -113.71 125.82 -33.75
C ARG A 571 -113.56 127.30 -33.43
N GLU A 572 -112.93 127.63 -32.30
CA GLU A 572 -112.62 129.03 -31.96
C GLU A 572 -111.69 129.72 -32.97
N GLN A 573 -110.83 128.99 -33.69
CA GLN A 573 -109.99 129.59 -34.74
C GLN A 573 -110.77 129.80 -36.04
N GLU A 574 -111.68 128.87 -36.39
CA GLU A 574 -112.53 128.98 -37.58
C GLU A 574 -113.47 130.20 -37.48
N GLU A 575 -114.18 130.38 -36.36
CA GLU A 575 -115.05 131.54 -36.13
C GLU A 575 -114.31 132.89 -36.24
N ARG A 576 -113.06 132.96 -35.74
CA ARG A 576 -112.21 134.16 -35.82
C ARG A 576 -111.79 134.48 -37.26
N ILE A 577 -111.60 133.46 -38.11
CA ILE A 577 -111.27 133.63 -39.53
C ILE A 577 -112.47 134.18 -40.31
N GLU A 578 -113.68 133.65 -40.08
CA GLU A 578 -114.90 134.15 -40.73
C GLU A 578 -115.21 135.61 -40.34
N ALA A 579 -115.12 135.93 -39.05
CA ALA A 579 -115.34 137.29 -38.54
C ALA A 579 -114.33 138.32 -39.13
N PHE A 580 -113.09 137.88 -39.40
CA PHE A 580 -112.08 138.69 -40.09
C PHE A 580 -112.42 138.91 -41.56
N MET A 581 -112.86 137.86 -42.27
CA MET A 581 -113.24 137.93 -43.68
C MET A 581 -114.40 138.90 -43.93
N MET A 582 -115.48 138.81 -43.14
CA MET A 582 -116.62 139.74 -43.24
C MET A 582 -116.20 141.20 -43.00
N ASN A 583 -115.37 141.45 -41.97
CA ASN A 583 -114.85 142.79 -41.68
C ASN A 583 -113.96 143.36 -42.79
N ARG A 584 -113.23 142.50 -43.52
CA ARG A 584 -112.37 142.93 -44.63
C ARG A 584 -113.20 143.34 -45.86
N ALA A 585 -114.27 142.62 -46.17
CA ALA A 585 -115.18 142.97 -47.28
C ALA A 585 -115.82 144.36 -47.09
N ALA A 586 -116.37 144.64 -45.89
CA ALA A 586 -116.98 145.93 -45.57
C ALA A 586 -116.01 147.12 -45.74
N LYS A 587 -114.72 146.94 -45.38
CA LYS A 587 -113.66 147.95 -45.48
C LYS A 587 -113.14 148.18 -46.91
N VAL A 588 -113.62 147.44 -47.92
CA VAL A 588 -113.36 147.69 -49.35
C VAL A 588 -114.49 148.52 -49.96
N LEU A 589 -115.75 148.13 -49.75
CA LEU A 589 -116.95 148.85 -50.23
C LEU A 589 -116.96 150.32 -49.78
N GLN A 590 -116.73 150.57 -48.49
CA GLN A 590 -116.67 151.94 -47.93
C GLN A 590 -115.53 152.81 -48.51
N ARG A 591 -114.54 152.21 -49.18
CA ARG A 591 -113.36 152.90 -49.72
C ARG A 591 -113.60 153.39 -51.15
N MET A 592 -114.25 152.57 -51.98
CA MET A 592 -114.62 152.95 -53.35
C MET A 592 -115.58 154.14 -53.37
N TRP A 593 -116.63 154.11 -52.55
CA TRP A 593 -117.66 155.16 -52.50
C TRP A 593 -117.10 156.56 -52.19
N ARG A 594 -116.16 156.66 -51.25
CA ARG A 594 -115.53 157.94 -50.87
C ARG A 594 -114.68 158.56 -52.00
N SER A 595 -114.04 157.73 -52.84
CA SER A 595 -113.12 158.18 -53.90
C SER A 595 -113.78 158.89 -55.10
N VAL A 596 -115.10 158.77 -55.22
CA VAL A 596 -115.92 159.40 -56.27
C VAL A 596 -116.44 160.77 -55.82
N ALA A 597 -116.84 160.88 -54.55
CA ALA A 597 -117.49 162.08 -54.01
C ALA A 597 -116.59 163.34 -53.98
N GLU A 598 -115.29 163.19 -53.71
CA GLU A 598 -114.38 164.35 -53.60
C GLU A 598 -113.97 164.94 -54.96
N ARG A 599 -113.97 164.13 -56.03
CA ARG A 599 -113.29 164.46 -57.29
C ARG A 599 -113.98 165.54 -58.14
N LYS A 600 -115.20 165.97 -57.77
CA LYS A 600 -116.03 166.90 -58.57
C LYS A 600 -116.15 168.33 -58.03
N ARG A 601 -115.59 168.66 -56.85
CA ARG A 601 -116.06 169.83 -56.06
C ARG A 601 -115.09 171.01 -55.84
N LYS A 602 -113.85 171.00 -56.38
CA LYS A 602 -112.81 172.03 -56.05
C LYS A 602 -111.92 172.49 -57.22
N MET A 603 -112.51 172.89 -58.36
CA MET A 603 -111.81 173.51 -59.51
C MET A 603 -112.19 175.00 -59.74
N ARG A 604 -112.25 175.79 -58.66
CA ARG A 604 -112.36 177.27 -58.54
C ARG A 604 -112.23 177.58 -57.03
N GLY A 605 -111.45 178.52 -56.49
CA GLY A 605 -110.43 179.45 -57.01
C GLY A 605 -109.74 180.20 -55.83
N LYS A 606 -108.62 180.91 -56.10
CA LYS A 606 -107.72 181.71 -55.19
C LYS A 606 -108.45 182.62 -54.15
N GLY A 607 -107.87 183.07 -53.02
CA GLY A 607 -106.51 182.92 -52.43
C GLY A 607 -106.21 183.97 -51.30
N ARG A 608 -104.97 184.01 -50.74
CA ARG A 608 -104.49 184.75 -49.50
C ARG A 608 -105.10 184.19 -48.18
N GLY A 609 -104.50 184.23 -46.98
CA GLY A 609 -103.19 184.66 -46.38
C GLY A 609 -103.30 184.43 -44.83
N ARG A 610 -102.40 184.76 -43.88
CA ARG A 610 -100.95 185.07 -43.72
C ARG A 610 -100.72 185.12 -42.16
N LYS A 611 -99.69 184.61 -41.46
CA LYS A 611 -98.59 183.62 -41.69
C LYS A 611 -97.86 183.37 -40.33
N GLY A 612 -98.23 182.37 -39.50
CA GLY A 612 -97.57 182.09 -38.19
C GLY A 612 -97.64 180.62 -37.76
N LYS A 613 -96.48 180.02 -37.41
CA LYS A 613 -96.11 178.69 -37.93
C LYS A 613 -94.86 178.07 -37.25
N GLY A 614 -95.01 176.89 -36.63
CA GLY A 614 -93.92 175.99 -36.19
C GLY A 614 -94.50 174.77 -35.47
N LYS A 615 -94.64 173.59 -36.11
CA LYS A 615 -93.64 172.50 -36.25
C LYS A 615 -93.13 171.96 -34.90
N ARG A 616 -93.29 170.67 -34.57
CA ARG A 616 -94.12 169.59 -35.16
C ARG A 616 -94.27 168.49 -34.09
N LYS A 617 -95.47 167.93 -33.90
CA LYS A 617 -95.65 166.59 -33.30
C LYS A 617 -95.76 165.56 -34.42
#